data_AF-A0A9W8NNM1-F1
#
_entry.id   AF-A0A9W8NNM1-F1
#
_cell.length_a   1.000
_cell.length_b   1.000
_cell.length_c   1.000
_cell.angle_alpha   90.00
_cell.angle_beta   90.00
_cell.angle_gamma   90.00
#
_symmetry.space_group_name_H-M   'P 1'
#
loop_
_entity.id
_entity.type
_entity.pdbx_description
1 polymer ?
#
loop_
_entity_poly.entity_id
_entity_poly.type
_entity_poly.pdbx_seq_one_letter_code
_entity_poly.pdbx_strand_id
1 'polypeptide(L)'
;MQFALTLAAFVAAVSAQTWEDIPACAQPCILDSVAAVTDCGSADYECICAARDEVQQDATACVIAACGIAVALNEVIPAVNAACDAL
;
A
#
# COMPACT_ATOMS: atom_id res chain seq x y z
N MET A 1 34.59 0.00 -9.83
CA MET A 1 33.60 0.01 -10.92
C MET A 1 32.74 1.24 -10.74
N GLN A 2 32.91 2.17 -11.66
CA GLN A 2 32.32 3.51 -11.73
C GLN A 2 30.86 3.38 -12.17
N PHE A 3 29.93 3.25 -11.22
CA PHE A 3 28.51 3.33 -11.53
C PHE A 3 28.16 4.80 -11.67
N ALA A 4 28.32 5.31 -12.89
CA ALA A 4 27.70 6.54 -13.32
C ALA A 4 26.18 6.34 -13.20
N LEU A 5 25.63 6.68 -12.04
CA LEU A 5 24.20 6.76 -11.80
C LEU A 5 23.70 7.95 -12.62
N THR A 6 23.19 7.64 -13.81
CA THR A 6 22.36 8.55 -14.59
C THR A 6 21.14 8.90 -13.75
N LEU A 7 21.20 10.06 -13.09
CA LEU A 7 20.11 10.68 -12.33
C LEU A 7 19.01 11.14 -13.29
N ALA A 8 18.14 10.22 -13.69
CA ALA A 8 16.81 10.54 -14.21
C ALA A 8 15.94 9.27 -14.12
N ALA A 9 14.80 9.38 -13.44
CA ALA A 9 13.71 8.39 -13.34
C ALA A 9 13.79 7.26 -12.29
N PHE A 10 14.29 7.52 -11.07
CA PHE A 10 14.20 6.58 -9.93
C PHE A 10 13.11 6.92 -8.89
N VAL A 11 12.12 7.75 -9.21
CA VAL A 11 11.09 8.13 -8.22
C VAL A 11 9.99 7.07 -8.08
N ALA A 12 9.71 6.28 -9.12
CA ALA A 12 8.60 5.31 -9.11
C ALA A 12 8.92 3.95 -8.45
N ALA A 13 10.20 3.64 -8.16
CA ALA A 13 10.57 2.34 -7.60
C ALA A 13 10.44 2.27 -6.07
N VAL A 14 10.41 3.42 -5.39
CA VAL A 14 10.40 3.47 -3.91
C VAL A 14 9.04 3.04 -3.37
N SER A 15 7.95 3.44 -4.01
CA SER A 15 6.60 3.09 -3.59
C SER A 15 6.25 1.62 -3.77
N ALA A 16 6.78 0.99 -4.82
CA ALA A 16 6.63 -0.46 -5.00
C ALA A 16 7.37 -1.25 -3.91
N GLN A 17 8.57 -0.81 -3.51
CA GLN A 17 9.36 -1.46 -2.47
C GLN A 17 8.67 -1.38 -1.10
N THR A 18 8.09 -0.24 -0.74
CA THR A 18 7.37 -0.09 0.52
C THR A 18 6.02 -0.80 0.53
N TRP A 19 5.41 -1.03 -0.64
CA TRP A 19 4.18 -1.83 -0.75
C TRP A 19 4.42 -3.33 -0.50
N GLU A 20 5.63 -3.82 -0.74
CA GLU A 20 6.03 -5.20 -0.43
C GLU A 20 6.19 -5.45 1.07
N ASP A 21 6.40 -4.39 1.87
CA ASP A 21 6.46 -4.48 3.34
C ASP A 21 5.08 -4.66 3.99
N ILE A 22 4.00 -4.47 3.23
CA ILE A 22 2.63 -4.71 3.71
C ILE A 22 2.42 -6.22 3.87
N PRO A 23 1.94 -6.71 5.03
CA PRO A 23 1.70 -8.12 5.25
C PRO A 23 0.85 -8.76 4.13
N ALA A 24 1.30 -9.91 3.62
CA ALA A 24 0.65 -10.61 2.51
C ALA A 24 -0.82 -10.98 2.80
N CYS A 25 -1.21 -11.13 4.07
CA CYS A 25 -2.59 -11.37 4.47
C CYS A 25 -3.52 -10.16 4.20
N ALA A 26 -2.98 -8.94 4.11
CA ALA A 26 -3.74 -7.71 3.92
C ALA A 26 -3.77 -7.23 2.47
N GLN A 27 -2.76 -7.57 1.66
CA GLN A 27 -2.67 -7.18 0.26
C GLN A 27 -3.94 -7.46 -0.57
N PRO A 28 -4.55 -8.67 -0.54
CA PRO A 28 -5.78 -8.91 -1.29
C PRO A 28 -6.95 -8.05 -0.78
N CYS A 29 -7.08 -7.86 0.53
CA CYS A 29 -8.14 -7.02 1.10
C CYS A 29 -8.02 -5.55 0.66
N ILE A 30 -6.80 -5.03 0.57
CA ILE A 30 -6.55 -3.65 0.13
C ILE A 30 -6.88 -3.53 -1.35
N LEU A 31 -6.43 -4.47 -2.19
CA LEU A 31 -6.68 -4.44 -3.63
C LEU A 31 -8.17 -4.61 -3.98
N ASP A 32 -8.88 -5.50 -3.27
CA ASP A 32 -10.32 -5.69 -3.43
C ASP A 32 -11.10 -4.43 -3.04
N SER A 33 -10.71 -3.78 -1.93
CA SER A 33 -11.27 -2.50 -1.50
C SER A 33 -11.00 -1.39 -2.50
N VAL A 34 -9.75 -1.26 -2.99
CA VAL A 34 -9.39 -0.31 -4.05
C VAL A 34 -10.29 -0.49 -5.28
N ALA A 35 -10.51 -1.72 -5.72
CA ALA A 35 -11.39 -2.02 -6.85
C ALA A 35 -12.88 -1.77 -6.57
N ALA A 36 -13.29 -1.81 -5.30
CA ALA A 36 -14.69 -1.64 -4.88
C ALA A 36 -15.07 -0.17 -4.65
N VAL A 37 -14.17 0.63 -4.07
CA VAL A 37 -14.47 2.00 -3.62
C VAL A 37 -13.72 3.09 -4.39
N THR A 38 -12.84 2.74 -5.32
CA THR A 38 -12.08 3.70 -6.14
C THR A 38 -12.04 3.31 -7.61
N ASP A 39 -11.63 4.25 -8.46
CA ASP A 39 -11.27 4.00 -9.86
C ASP A 39 -9.74 3.84 -10.05
N CYS A 40 -8.98 3.73 -8.96
CA CYS A 40 -7.52 3.64 -9.01
C CYS A 40 -7.06 2.34 -9.65
N GLY A 41 -5.95 2.40 -10.39
CA GLY A 41 -5.25 1.19 -10.83
C GLY A 41 -4.65 0.43 -9.64
N SER A 42 -4.48 -0.89 -9.75
CA SER A 42 -3.95 -1.75 -8.68
C SER A 42 -2.50 -1.42 -8.24
N ALA A 43 -1.79 -0.62 -9.03
CA ALA A 43 -0.45 -0.11 -8.74
C ALA A 43 -0.39 1.43 -8.81
N ASP A 44 -1.55 2.09 -8.86
CA ASP A 44 -1.64 3.54 -8.80
C ASP A 44 -1.60 3.99 -7.33
N TYR A 45 -0.42 3.86 -6.72
CA TYR A 45 -0.24 4.07 -5.30
C TYR A 45 -0.57 5.51 -4.88
N GLU A 46 -0.31 6.50 -5.73
CA GLU A 46 -0.71 7.89 -5.46
C GLU A 46 -2.24 8.01 -5.35
N CYS A 47 -2.98 7.42 -6.29
CA CYS A 47 -4.44 7.41 -6.25
C CYS A 47 -4.97 6.64 -5.03
N ILE A 48 -4.41 5.46 -4.75
CA ILE A 48 -4.80 4.63 -3.60
C ILE A 48 -4.57 5.39 -2.28
N CYS A 49 -3.44 6.09 -2.14
CA CYS A 49 -3.14 6.89 -0.96
C CYS A 49 -4.02 8.14 -0.83
N ALA A 50 -4.44 8.73 -1.96
CA ALA A 50 -5.40 9.84 -1.94
C ALA A 50 -6.80 9.41 -1.45
N ALA A 51 -7.19 8.15 -1.70
CA ALA A 51 -8.44 7.54 -1.25
C ALA A 51 -8.25 6.58 -0.06
N ARG A 52 -7.16 6.74 0.70
CA ARG A 52 -6.77 5.78 1.75
C ARG A 52 -7.85 5.61 2.81
N ASP A 53 -8.54 6.69 3.17
CA ASP A 53 -9.51 6.64 4.26
C ASP A 53 -10.76 5.84 3.86
N GLU A 54 -11.23 5.96 2.60
CA GLU A 54 -12.28 5.09 2.06
C GLU A 54 -11.81 3.64 1.96
N VAL A 55 -10.61 3.43 1.40
CA VAL A 55 -10.04 2.08 1.24
C VAL A 55 -9.87 1.39 2.59
N GLN A 56 -9.39 2.10 3.60
CA GLN A 56 -9.21 1.59 4.95
C GLN A 56 -10.54 1.22 5.59
N GLN A 57 -11.57 2.06 5.48
CA GLN A 57 -12.88 1.76 6.06
C GLN A 57 -13.47 0.47 5.49
N ASP A 58 -13.40 0.28 4.17
CA ASP A 58 -13.93 -0.92 3.51
C ASP A 58 -13.06 -2.16 3.78
N ALA A 59 -11.72 -2.02 3.70
CA ALA A 59 -10.79 -3.12 3.89
C ALA A 59 -10.70 -3.60 5.35
N THR A 60 -11.04 -2.78 6.35
CA THR A 60 -10.82 -3.07 7.78
C THR A 60 -11.40 -4.42 8.20
N ALA A 61 -12.63 -4.74 7.79
CA ALA A 61 -13.26 -6.00 8.15
C ALA A 61 -12.52 -7.21 7.54
N CYS A 62 -12.10 -7.11 6.28
CA CYS A 62 -11.33 -8.14 5.59
C CYS A 62 -9.94 -8.32 6.24
N VAL A 63 -9.22 -7.22 6.51
CA VAL A 63 -7.89 -7.26 7.12
C VAL A 63 -7.93 -7.87 8.52
N ILE A 64 -8.93 -7.51 9.34
CA ILE A 64 -9.09 -8.13 10.66
C ILE A 64 -9.38 -9.62 10.55
N ALA A 65 -10.20 -10.04 9.59
CA ALA A 65 -10.52 -11.46 9.38
C ALA A 65 -9.33 -12.27 8.86
N ALA A 66 -8.51 -11.70 7.98
CA ALA A 66 -7.39 -12.39 7.33
C ALA A 66 -6.09 -12.34 8.16
N CYS A 67 -5.78 -11.20 8.77
CA CYS A 67 -4.53 -10.96 9.51
C CYS A 67 -4.69 -11.02 11.03
N GLY A 68 -5.92 -10.82 11.53
CA GLY A 68 -6.16 -10.57 12.95
C GLY A 68 -5.92 -9.12 13.35
N ILE A 69 -6.63 -8.68 14.40
CA ILE A 69 -6.62 -7.28 14.85
C ILE A 69 -5.24 -6.79 15.29
N ALA A 70 -4.41 -7.66 15.88
CA ALA A 70 -3.06 -7.29 16.32
C ALA A 70 -2.14 -6.95 15.14
N VAL A 71 -2.14 -7.77 14.09
CA VAL A 71 -1.35 -7.55 12.87
C VAL A 71 -1.90 -6.35 12.10
N ALA A 72 -3.23 -6.21 12.02
CA ALA A 72 -3.86 -5.06 11.38
C ALA A 72 -3.38 -3.72 11.96
N LEU A 73 -3.38 -3.61 13.30
CA LEU A 73 -3.04 -2.36 13.99
C LEU A 73 -1.54 -2.09 14.08
N ASN A 74 -0.71 -3.13 14.26
CA ASN A 74 0.72 -2.95 14.55
C ASN A 74 1.63 -3.14 13.33
N GLU A 75 1.14 -3.77 12.26
CA GLU A 75 1.94 -4.07 11.07
C GLU A 75 1.31 -3.49 9.81
N VAL A 76 0.04 -3.79 9.53
CA VAL A 76 -0.62 -3.37 8.26
C VAL A 76 -0.78 -1.85 8.19
N ILE A 77 -1.41 -1.23 9.19
CA ILE A 77 -1.63 0.23 9.17
C ILE A 77 -0.29 1.00 9.11
N PRO A 78 0.72 0.69 9.94
CA PRO A 78 2.03 1.35 9.84
C PRO A 78 2.72 1.15 8.49
N ALA A 79 2.67 -0.05 7.92
CA ALA A 79 3.27 -0.33 6.61
C ALA A 79 2.59 0.46 5.50
N VAL A 80 1.25 0.49 5.45
CA VAL A 80 0.50 1.29 4.48
C VAL A 80 0.81 2.78 4.62
N ASN A 81 0.86 3.30 5.85
CA ASN A 81 1.22 4.70 6.08
C ASN A 81 2.63 5.02 5.61
N ALA A 82 3.62 4.19 5.96
CA ALA A 82 5.00 4.36 5.50
C ALA A 82 5.10 4.31 3.98
N ALA A 83 4.31 3.45 3.33
CA ALA A 83 4.28 3.34 1.89
C ALA A 83 3.66 4.58 1.22
N CYS A 84 2.59 5.14 1.80
CA CYS A 84 1.99 6.38 1.33
C CYS A 84 2.85 7.62 1.59
N ASP A 85 3.54 7.69 2.73
CA ASP A 85 4.41 8.81 3.08
C ASP A 85 5.69 8.86 2.23
N ALA A 86 6.02 7.76 1.53
CA ALA A 86 7.18 7.64 0.66
C ALA A 86 6.93 8.04 -0.81
N LEU A 87 5.70 8.44 -1.15
CA LEU A 87 5.27 8.89 -2.48
C LEU A 87 5.55 10.38 -2.72
#